data_AF-L7U7P2-F1
#
_entry.id   AF-L7U7P2-F1
#
_cell.length_a   1.000
_cell.length_b   1.000
_cell.length_c   1.000
_cell.angle_alpha   90.00
_cell.angle_beta   90.00
_cell.angle_gamma   90.00
#
_symmetry.space_group_name_H-M   'P 1'
#
loop_
_entity.id
_entity.type
_entity.pdbx_description
1 polymer ?
#
loop_
_entity_poly.entity_id
_entity_poly.type
_entity_poly.pdbx_seq_one_letter_code
_entity_poly.pdbx_strand_id
1 'polypeptide(L)' 'MRRIVLAAAVAFFLGGFAQQAHAERQPRMRDAVVHLEKALSALQNASPDKGGHRVKAIALTEQALGEVREGIKHDNRN' A
#
# COMPACT_ATOMS: atom_id res chain seq x y z
N MET A 1 39.09 -36.46 -5.12
CA MET A 1 38.56 -35.63 -3.99
C MET A 1 38.74 -34.12 -4.15
N ARG A 2 39.76 -33.58 -4.85
CA ARG A 2 39.95 -32.12 -5.02
C ARG A 2 39.13 -31.44 -6.15
N ARG A 3 38.52 -32.21 -7.06
CA ARG A 3 37.74 -31.67 -8.19
C ARG A 3 36.25 -31.44 -7.88
N ILE A 4 35.74 -32.08 -6.83
CA ILE A 4 34.33 -31.96 -6.42
C ILE A 4 34.13 -30.69 -5.56
N VAL A 5 35.18 -30.25 -4.86
CA VAL A 5 35.17 -29.02 -4.04
C VAL A 5 35.07 -27.74 -4.89
N LEU A 6 35.57 -27.77 -6.14
CA LEU A 6 35.49 -26.62 -7.06
C LEU A 6 34.09 -26.41 -7.66
N ALA A 7 33.26 -27.46 -7.76
CA ALA A 7 31.90 -27.34 -8.27
C ALA A 7 30.92 -26.74 -7.25
N ALA A 8 31.20 -26.90 -5.95
CA ALA A 8 30.37 -26.37 -4.87
C ALA A 8 30.52 -24.84 -4.68
N ALA A 9 31.66 -24.27 -5.07
CA ALA A 9 31.92 -22.83 -4.92
C ALA A 9 31.22 -21.96 -5.99
N VAL A 10 30.90 -22.52 -7.16
CA VAL A 10 30.24 -21.77 -8.25
C VAL A 10 28.72 -21.68 -8.06
N ALA A 11 28.11 -22.70 -7.43
CA ALA A 11 26.67 -22.70 -7.16
C ALA A 11 26.25 -21.65 -6.12
N PHE A 12 27.14 -21.26 -5.20
CA PHE A 12 26.85 -20.23 -4.21
C PHE A 12 26.92 -18.80 -4.79
N PHE A 13 27.70 -18.58 -5.85
CA PHE A 13 27.78 -17.28 -6.53
C PHE A 13 26.64 -17.04 -7.54
N LEU A 14 25.94 -18.08 -7.98
CA LEU A 14 24.80 -17.96 -8.92
C LEU A 14 23.42 -18.10 -8.26
N GLY A 15 23.34 -18.59 -7.01
CA GLY A 15 22.07 -18.83 -6.30
C GLY A 15 21.57 -17.68 -5.41
N GLY A 16 22.34 -16.60 -5.27
CA GLY A 16 22.13 -15.56 -4.22
C GLY A 16 21.03 -14.52 -4.48
N PHE A 17 20.36 -14.53 -5.64
CA PHE A 17 19.33 -13.55 -5.98
C PHE A 17 17.92 -14.16 -6.01
N ALA A 18 17.59 -15.01 -5.03
CA ALA A 18 16.20 -15.09 -4.61
C ALA A 18 15.89 -13.81 -3.83
N GLN A 19 15.78 -12.68 -4.54
CA GLN A 19 15.04 -11.53 -4.04
C GLN A 19 13.67 -12.07 -3.69
N GLN A 20 13.45 -12.34 -2.41
CA GLN A 20 12.12 -12.45 -1.85
C GLN A 20 11.51 -11.08 -2.09
N ALA A 21 10.89 -10.91 -3.25
CA ALA A 21 9.98 -9.81 -3.50
C ALA A 21 8.84 -10.04 -2.52
N HIS A 22 9.00 -9.52 -1.31
CA HIS A 22 7.93 -9.39 -0.34
C HIS A 22 6.93 -8.46 -1.01
N ALA A 23 5.98 -9.04 -1.75
CA ALA A 23 4.87 -8.30 -2.32
C ALA A 23 4.24 -7.54 -1.14
N GLU A 24 4.25 -6.21 -1.24
CA GLU A 24 3.78 -5.37 -0.16
C GLU A 24 2.33 -5.76 0.15
N ARG A 25 2.02 -6.02 1.42
CA ARG A 25 0.70 -6.51 1.81
C ARG A 25 -0.33 -5.40 1.50
N GLN A 26 -1.25 -5.71 0.59
CA GLN A 26 -2.38 -4.88 0.13
C GLN A 26 -2.01 -3.55 -0.56
N PRO A 27 -1.31 -3.57 -1.72
CA PRO A 27 -0.84 -2.35 -2.37
C PRO A 27 -2.02 -1.45 -2.81
N ARG A 28 -3.11 -2.05 -3.30
CA ARG A 28 -4.31 -1.31 -3.75
C ARG A 28 -5.05 -0.60 -2.61
N MET A 29 -5.08 -1.20 -1.42
CA MET A 29 -5.74 -0.58 -0.27
C MET A 29 -4.91 0.62 0.23
N ARG A 30 -3.58 0.51 0.18
CA ARG A 30 -2.67 1.62 0.48
C ARG A 30 -2.81 2.75 -0.54
N ASP A 31 -2.88 2.42 -1.83
CA ASP A 31 -3.16 3.39 -2.89
C ASP A 31 -4.50 4.11 -2.64
N ALA A 32 -5.54 3.37 -2.24
CA ALA A 32 -6.85 3.95 -1.92
C ALA A 32 -6.78 4.96 -0.77
N VAL A 33 -6.02 4.67 0.31
CA VAL A 33 -5.76 5.64 1.39
C VAL A 33 -5.13 6.92 0.84
N VAL A 34 -4.07 6.79 0.02
CA VAL A 34 -3.38 7.94 -0.57
C VAL A 34 -4.32 8.77 -1.45
N HIS A 35 -5.17 8.12 -2.25
CA HIS A 35 -6.14 8.82 -3.10
C HIS A 35 -7.22 9.54 -2.29
N LEU A 36 -7.74 8.92 -1.24
CA LEU A 36 -8.74 9.51 -0.35
C LEU A 36 -8.16 10.70 0.43
N GLU A 37 -6.92 10.61 0.91
CA GLU A 37 -6.24 11.73 1.60
C GLU A 37 -6.01 12.92 0.66
N LYS A 38 -5.62 12.67 -0.60
CA LYS A 38 -5.52 13.71 -1.63
C LYS A 38 -6.88 14.36 -1.93
N ALA A 39 -7.93 13.56 -2.04
CA ALA A 39 -9.29 14.06 -2.25
C ALA A 39 -9.77 14.91 -1.07
N LEU A 40 -9.54 14.45 0.16
CA LEU A 40 -9.88 15.18 1.39
C LEU A 40 -9.19 16.54 1.44
N SER A 41 -7.87 16.56 1.17
CA SER A 41 -7.10 17.80 1.12
C SER A 41 -7.65 18.77 0.06
N ALA A 42 -7.98 18.28 -1.13
CA ALA A 42 -8.59 19.11 -2.18
C ALA A 42 -9.95 19.68 -1.74
N LEU A 43 -10.80 18.89 -1.08
CA LEU A 43 -12.11 19.33 -0.59
C LEU A 43 -12.02 20.36 0.55
N GLN A 44 -11.02 20.23 1.43
CA GLN A 44 -10.77 21.17 2.52
C GLN A 44 -10.29 22.53 1.99
N ASN A 45 -9.48 22.53 0.93
CA ASN A 45 -8.94 23.74 0.31
C ASN A 45 -9.87 24.34 -0.77
N ALA A 46 -10.93 23.65 -1.16
CA ALA A 46 -11.89 24.17 -2.14
C ALA A 46 -12.66 25.37 -1.59
N SER A 47 -12.99 26.33 -2.47
CA SER A 47 -13.74 27.53 -2.09
C SER A 47 -15.04 27.19 -1.35
N PRO A 48 -15.40 27.97 -0.30
CA PRO A 48 -16.69 27.86 0.34
C PRO A 48 -17.83 28.03 -0.67
N ASP A 49 -19.03 27.60 -0.25
CA ASP A 49 -20.24 27.57 -1.07
C ASP A 49 -20.18 26.65 -2.29
N LYS A 50 -20.80 25.48 -2.09
CA LYS A 50 -21.17 24.50 -3.12
C LYS A 50 -22.54 23.92 -2.73
N GLY A 51 -23.44 24.74 -2.19
CA GLY A 51 -24.75 24.27 -1.68
C GLY A 51 -24.67 23.20 -0.59
N GLY A 52 -23.62 23.21 0.24
CA GLY A 52 -23.38 22.19 1.28
C GLY A 52 -22.72 20.88 0.77
N HIS A 53 -22.61 20.68 -0.54
CA HIS A 53 -22.02 19.46 -1.12
C HIS A 53 -20.56 19.25 -0.72
N ARG A 54 -19.78 20.33 -0.57
CA ARG A 54 -18.38 20.24 -0.12
C ARG A 54 -18.26 19.60 1.26
N VAL A 55 -19.08 20.04 2.22
CA VAL A 55 -19.08 19.50 3.59
C VAL A 55 -19.55 18.04 3.58
N LYS A 56 -20.59 17.72 2.80
CA LYS A 56 -21.05 16.34 2.62
C LYS A 56 -19.98 15.44 2.02
N ALA A 57 -19.24 15.92 1.02
CA ALA A 57 -18.16 15.18 0.37
C ALA A 57 -16.98 14.94 1.33
N ILE A 58 -16.64 15.91 2.18
CA ILE A 58 -15.62 15.73 3.24
C ILE A 58 -16.03 14.58 4.17
N ALA A 59 -17.24 14.63 4.72
CA ALA A 59 -17.73 13.60 5.63
C ALA A 59 -17.72 12.18 5.01
N LEU A 60 -18.18 12.05 3.76
CA LEU A 60 -18.17 10.78 3.05
C LEU A 60 -16.74 10.27 2.78
N THR A 61 -15.81 11.19 2.47
CA THR A 61 -14.39 10.84 2.22
C THR A 61 -13.71 10.36 3.50
N GLU A 62 -13.99 11.00 4.64
CA GLU A 62 -13.48 10.59 5.96
C GLU A 62 -14.03 9.22 6.38
N GLN A 63 -15.33 8.97 6.15
CA GLN A 63 -15.93 7.66 6.38
C GLN A 63 -15.26 6.57 5.53
N ALA A 64 -15.09 6.81 4.23
CA ALA A 64 -14.41 5.88 3.33
C ALA A 64 -12.97 5.60 3.78
N LEU A 65 -12.23 6.63 4.23
CA LEU A 65 -10.88 6.48 4.75
C LEU A 65 -10.84 5.56 5.99
N GLY A 66 -11.82 5.69 6.88
CA GLY A 66 -11.99 4.82 8.05
C GLY A 66 -12.19 3.35 7.64
N GLU A 67 -13.14 3.09 6.73
CA GLU A 67 -13.44 1.74 6.25
C GLU A 67 -12.24 1.08 5.56
N VAL A 68 -11.51 1.81 4.72
CA VAL A 68 -10.31 1.28 4.05
C VAL A 68 -9.24 0.91 5.08
N ARG A 69 -9.02 1.74 6.11
CA ARG A 69 -8.05 1.46 7.17
C ARG A 69 -8.45 0.25 8.02
N GLU A 70 -9.72 0.10 8.37
CA GLU A 70 -10.20 -1.08 9.09
C GLU A 70 -10.15 -2.34 8.22
N GLY A 71 -10.41 -2.23 6.91
CA GLY A 71 -10.20 -3.31 5.95
C GLY A 71 -8.74 -3.78 5.92
N ILE A 72 -7.79 -2.83 5.87
CA ILE A 72 -6.36 -3.14 5.94
C ILE A 72 -6.01 -3.87 7.23
N LYS A 73 -6.51 -3.37 8.36
CA LYS A 73 -6.27 -3.96 9.68
C LYS A 73 -6.91 -5.34 9.83
N HIS A 74 -8.09 -5.56 9.25
CA HIS A 74 -8.76 -6.86 9.23
C HIS A 74 -7.92 -7.89 8.49
N ASP A 75 -7.54 -7.61 7.24
CA ASP A 75 -6.70 -8.52 6.48
C ASP A 75 -5.35 -8.70 7.16
N ASN A 76 -4.72 -7.65 7.70
CA ASN A 76 -3.44 -7.77 8.40
C ASN A 76 -3.43 -8.72 9.62
N ARG A 77 -4.60 -8.97 10.23
CA ARG A 77 -4.76 -9.88 11.39
C ARG A 77 -5.08 -11.32 11.00
N ASN A 78 -5.54 -11.54 9.77
CA ASN A 78 -5.87 -12.86 9.21
C ASN A 78 -4.80 -13.33 8.23
#